data_AF-A0A7J6M5A0-F1
#
_entry.id   AF-A0A7J6M5A0-F1
#
_cell.length_a   1.000
_cell.length_b   1.000
_cell.length_c   1.000
_cell.angle_alpha   90.00
_cell.angle_beta   90.00
_cell.angle_gamma   90.00
#
_symmetry.space_group_name_H-M   'P 1'
#
loop_
_entity.id
_entity.type
_entity.pdbx_description
1 polymer ?
#
loop_
_entity_poly.entity_id
_entity_poly.type
_entity_poly.pdbx_seq_one_letter_code
_entity_poly.pdbx_strand_id
1 'polypeptide(L)'
;MAEQHQPSRQRHPTFDIIFYQMESRHTVPLIDKHVKVADFIAKSRLEGWHYGELQDLAELLERMVKLFQEYNRLDILSAMKHLLENCRLPFISDRASDVMVYGDRLPQLITVICTSVMGVADPGDVDEESDIGIKEAKVGLREVVAEIMSSISRWGQSDIIEREPSQETARQILAATGTANLRIISDAREVLVELVKAFRDEKDASSAVKMLTMFRDMAVFRPICAELINLGLPIAVLRLLRVNLHKAAEIFLVATELLGNLIELDPVDGARSCGTHDFFEVTSEILNELVGLSGVKNMICRNDMATILLLIIEHATDEVLSNLVSSGLMSLLLFWSKTVDGQGEYQRMKELTQSRTAKLKPLTDPLMVYDVDSLRAGRMGSVEDVQLRIILWRAVALAAGSNDACSEEADEFGFMGTCLTALDSAEVSGGSTEYATRLETAALTSISVMIDTDRGMRTAFALAGGVMVVLRYVQGLASELRRGCRSSFDVINNDRKTELLKKALNTLMIGRSMASILARAPIDNTSSAATQSKDPSI
;
A
#
# COMPACT_ATOMS: atom_id res chain seq x y z
N MET A 1 58.40 20.44 -23.58
CA MET A 1 58.26 19.82 -22.24
C MET A 1 57.51 20.81 -21.38
N ALA A 2 56.19 20.64 -21.29
CA ALA A 2 55.31 21.52 -20.53
C ALA A 2 55.01 20.83 -19.20
N GLU A 3 55.39 21.49 -18.11
CA GLU A 3 55.03 21.12 -16.75
C GLU A 3 53.51 21.22 -16.58
N GLN A 4 52.85 20.09 -16.30
CA GLN A 4 51.49 20.08 -15.81
C GLN A 4 51.50 20.51 -14.34
N HIS A 5 51.14 21.77 -14.09
CA HIS A 5 50.69 22.21 -12.77
C HIS A 5 49.42 21.43 -12.40
N GLN A 6 49.55 20.51 -11.46
CA GLN A 6 48.42 20.05 -10.66
C GLN A 6 47.88 21.25 -9.86
N PRO A 7 46.56 21.49 -9.84
CA PRO A 7 46.00 22.47 -8.93
C PRO A 7 46.26 21.99 -7.50
N SER A 8 46.86 22.88 -6.71
CA SER A 8 47.04 22.69 -5.28
C SER A 8 45.70 22.33 -4.64
N ARG A 9 45.62 21.15 -4.03
CA ARG A 9 44.55 20.81 -3.08
C ARG A 9 44.57 21.90 -2.00
N GLN A 10 43.63 22.85 -2.08
CA GLN A 10 43.37 23.77 -0.99
C GLN A 10 43.03 22.89 0.22
N ARG A 11 43.90 22.89 1.23
CA ARG A 11 43.61 22.22 2.50
C ARG A 11 42.39 22.93 3.08
N HIS A 12 41.25 22.22 3.10
CA HIS A 12 40.07 22.68 3.84
C HIS A 12 40.50 22.98 5.29
N PRO A 13 40.07 24.10 5.88
CA PRO A 13 40.38 24.38 7.27
C PRO A 13 39.89 23.22 8.15
N THR A 14 40.74 22.75 9.06
CA THR A 14 40.38 21.72 10.04
C THR A 14 39.25 22.23 10.94
N PHE A 15 38.32 21.34 11.32
CA PHE A 15 37.14 21.69 12.13
C PHE A 15 37.50 22.41 13.43
N ASP A 16 38.64 22.08 14.05
CA ASP A 16 39.16 22.80 15.21
C ASP A 16 39.35 24.31 14.97
N ILE A 17 39.84 24.70 13.78
CA ILE A 17 40.05 26.09 13.40
C ILE A 17 38.71 26.79 13.16
N ILE A 18 37.75 26.06 12.60
CA ILE A 18 36.39 26.53 12.33
C ILE A 18 35.65 26.79 13.64
N PHE A 19 35.62 25.81 14.55
CA PHE A 19 34.99 25.94 15.86
C PHE A 19 35.66 27.04 16.71
N TYR A 20 36.99 27.11 16.69
CA TYR A 20 37.73 28.21 17.32
C TYR A 20 37.33 29.59 16.77
N GLN A 21 37.14 29.71 15.46
CA GLN A 21 36.65 30.95 14.85
C GLN A 21 35.19 31.23 15.20
N MET A 22 34.34 30.22 15.41
CA MET A 22 32.98 30.42 15.89
C MET A 22 32.94 30.91 17.34
N GLU A 23 33.96 30.65 18.15
CA GLU A 23 33.99 30.99 19.58
C GLU A 23 34.78 32.29 19.89
N SER A 24 35.54 32.82 18.93
CA SER A 24 36.39 33.99 19.14
C SER A 24 35.62 35.32 19.13
N ARG A 25 35.88 36.19 20.13
CA ARG A 25 35.25 37.52 20.27
C ARG A 25 35.68 38.48 19.14
N HIS A 26 34.73 39.01 18.37
CA HIS A 26 34.97 39.99 17.30
C HIS A 26 33.89 41.08 17.23
N THR A 27 34.05 42.03 16.31
CA THR A 27 33.19 43.20 16.04
C THR A 27 31.88 42.89 15.31
N VAL A 28 31.71 41.67 14.78
CA VAL A 28 30.46 41.18 14.16
C VAL A 28 29.67 40.42 15.23
N PRO A 29 28.32 40.56 15.29
CA PRO A 29 27.51 39.72 16.18
C PRO A 29 27.85 38.23 15.97
N LEU A 30 28.11 37.51 17.06
CA LEU A 30 28.61 36.13 17.03
C LEU A 30 27.76 35.22 16.13
N ILE A 31 26.44 35.44 16.15
CA ILE A 31 25.45 34.75 15.33
C ILE A 31 25.64 34.95 13.82
N ASP A 32 25.88 36.18 13.35
CA ASP A 32 26.09 36.45 11.92
C ASP A 32 27.39 35.80 11.43
N LYS A 33 28.37 35.64 12.32
CA LYS A 33 29.60 34.90 12.04
C LYS A 33 29.32 33.40 11.95
N HIS A 34 28.52 32.83 12.87
CA HIS A 34 28.14 31.42 12.84
C HIS A 34 27.43 31.04 11.54
N VAL A 35 26.44 31.84 11.12
CA VAL A 35 25.71 31.61 9.86
C VAL A 35 26.64 31.70 8.66
N LYS A 36 27.50 32.72 8.59
CA LYS A 36 28.47 32.87 7.48
C LYS A 36 29.48 31.72 7.40
N VAL A 37 29.95 31.24 8.55
CA VAL A 37 30.89 30.12 8.62
C VAL A 37 30.21 28.84 8.18
N ALA A 38 29.00 28.55 8.66
CA ALA A 38 28.21 27.39 8.25
C ALA A 38 27.95 27.40 6.72
N ASP A 39 27.51 28.54 6.17
CA ASP A 39 27.27 28.69 4.74
C ASP A 39 28.55 28.58 3.91
N PHE A 40 29.67 29.12 4.40
CA PHE A 40 30.97 28.95 3.75
C PHE A 40 31.42 27.48 3.72
N ILE A 41 31.25 26.75 4.83
CA ILE A 41 31.57 25.32 4.91
C ILE A 41 30.73 24.57 3.89
N ALA A 42 29.41 24.77 3.90
CA ALA A 42 28.50 24.12 2.97
C ALA A 42 28.93 24.37 1.51
N LYS A 43 29.17 25.62 1.13
CA LYS A 43 29.60 25.98 -0.23
C LYS A 43 30.98 25.44 -0.61
N SER A 44 31.86 25.23 0.37
CA SER A 44 33.19 24.67 0.14
C SER A 44 33.20 23.14 -0.05
N ARG A 45 32.09 22.45 0.25
CA ARG A 45 31.96 20.99 0.24
C ARG A 45 31.10 20.48 -0.94
N LEU A 46 31.42 20.92 -2.15
CA LEU A 46 30.71 20.54 -3.39
C LEU A 46 30.77 19.04 -3.71
N GLU A 47 31.77 18.33 -3.19
CA GLU A 47 31.91 16.88 -3.38
C GLU A 47 31.20 16.04 -2.30
N GLY A 48 30.55 16.69 -1.33
CA GLY A 48 29.90 16.04 -0.19
C GLY A 48 30.79 15.92 1.05
N TRP A 49 30.27 15.23 2.05
CA TRP A 49 30.92 15.01 3.35
C TRP A 49 31.64 13.67 3.39
N HIS A 50 32.87 13.61 3.91
CA HIS A 50 33.50 12.32 4.18
C HIS A 50 32.88 11.66 5.42
N TYR A 51 32.84 10.33 5.49
CA TYR A 51 32.28 9.63 6.65
C TYR A 51 33.01 10.00 7.96
N GLY A 52 34.32 10.28 7.89
CA GLY A 52 35.09 10.78 9.03
C GLY A 52 34.64 12.16 9.54
N GLU A 53 33.92 12.95 8.75
CA GLU A 53 33.50 14.32 9.10
C GLU A 53 32.03 14.37 9.59
N LEU A 54 31.32 13.23 9.63
CA LEU A 54 29.89 13.19 9.97
C LEU A 54 29.61 13.59 11.42
N GLN A 55 30.54 13.31 12.34
CA GLN A 55 30.42 13.73 13.73
C GLN A 55 30.52 15.27 13.85
N ASP A 56 31.49 15.88 13.18
CA ASP A 56 31.65 17.33 13.18
C ASP A 56 30.42 18.01 12.55
N LEU A 57 29.85 17.42 11.50
CA LEU A 57 28.60 17.86 10.91
C LEU A 57 27.43 17.77 11.91
N ALA A 58 27.31 16.66 12.64
CA ALA A 58 26.26 16.48 13.65
C ALA A 58 26.36 17.57 14.73
N GLU A 59 27.56 17.82 15.27
CA GLU A 59 27.79 18.87 16.26
C GLU A 59 27.51 20.28 15.73
N LEU A 60 27.87 20.56 14.47
CA LEU A 60 27.57 21.84 13.82
C LEU A 60 26.05 22.02 13.65
N LEU A 61 25.33 20.99 13.23
CA LEU A 61 23.86 21.02 13.08
C LEU A 61 23.17 21.25 14.43
N GLU A 62 23.60 20.58 15.50
CA GLU A 62 23.06 20.83 16.85
C GLU A 62 23.25 22.27 17.31
N ARG A 63 24.44 22.85 17.05
CA ARG A 63 24.69 24.27 17.37
C ARG A 63 23.77 25.17 16.56
N MET A 64 23.57 24.90 15.27
CA MET A 64 22.67 25.68 14.41
C MET A 64 21.20 25.56 14.86
N VAL A 65 20.76 24.37 15.30
CA VAL A 65 19.43 24.15 15.88
C VAL A 65 19.24 25.01 17.13
N LYS A 66 20.20 25.01 18.06
CA LYS A 66 20.13 25.84 19.29
C LYS A 66 20.07 27.34 18.95
N LEU A 67 20.89 27.79 17.99
CA LEU A 67 20.84 29.18 17.52
C LEU A 67 19.48 29.52 16.89
N PHE A 68 18.89 28.62 16.11
CA PHE A 68 17.56 28.86 15.56
C PHE A 68 16.49 28.97 16.66
N GLN A 69 16.52 28.08 17.65
CA GLN A 69 15.60 28.12 18.78
C GLN A 69 15.70 29.42 19.60
N GLU A 70 16.90 29.97 19.75
CA GLU A 70 17.14 31.21 20.49
C GLU A 70 16.77 32.48 19.70
N TYR A 71 17.01 32.49 18.39
CA TYR A 71 16.97 33.73 17.60
C TYR A 71 15.91 33.75 16.48
N ASN A 72 15.33 32.60 16.10
CA ASN A 72 14.28 32.43 15.10
C ASN A 72 14.53 33.18 13.77
N ARG A 73 15.73 33.03 13.18
CA ARG A 73 16.10 33.72 11.93
C ARG A 73 16.12 32.79 10.72
N LEU A 74 15.61 33.29 9.59
CA LEU A 74 15.56 32.59 8.30
C LEU A 74 16.94 32.18 7.76
N ASP A 75 17.96 33.02 7.93
CA ASP A 75 19.31 32.76 7.41
C ASP A 75 20.01 31.60 8.12
N ILE A 76 19.63 31.30 9.36
CA ILE A 76 20.07 30.10 10.09
C ILE A 76 19.49 28.84 9.42
N LEU A 77 18.19 28.82 9.12
CA LEU A 77 17.53 27.70 8.43
C LEU A 77 18.13 27.47 7.03
N SER A 78 18.39 28.56 6.28
CA SER A 78 19.04 28.48 4.98
C SER A 78 20.45 27.87 5.06
N ALA A 79 21.25 28.27 6.05
CA ALA A 79 22.57 27.69 6.26
C ALA A 79 22.50 26.21 6.67
N MET A 80 21.55 25.83 7.54
CA MET A 80 21.30 24.42 7.87
C MET A 80 20.94 23.60 6.62
N LYS A 81 20.06 24.13 5.77
CA LYS A 81 19.66 23.47 4.52
C LYS A 81 20.86 23.22 3.62
N HIS A 82 21.72 24.21 3.40
CA HIS A 82 22.92 24.04 2.57
C HIS A 82 23.89 23.00 3.15
N LEU A 83 24.06 22.93 4.47
CA LEU A 83 24.88 21.90 5.11
C LEU A 83 24.33 20.49 4.83
N LEU A 84 23.02 20.34 4.93
CA LEU A 84 22.30 19.08 4.71
C LEU A 84 22.27 18.65 3.23
N GLU A 85 22.10 19.57 2.28
CA GLU A 85 22.05 19.24 0.84
C GLU A 85 23.30 18.50 0.33
N ASN A 86 24.46 18.78 0.94
CA ASN A 86 25.71 18.09 0.63
C ASN A 86 25.86 16.74 1.36
N CYS A 87 25.06 16.49 2.40
CA CYS A 87 25.11 15.27 3.21
C CYS A 87 24.66 14.02 2.44
N ARG A 88 23.79 14.17 1.43
CA ARG A 88 23.31 13.03 0.63
C ARG A 88 24.33 12.50 -0.39
N LEU A 89 25.24 13.35 -0.88
CA LEU A 89 26.16 13.04 -2.00
C LEU A 89 27.05 11.79 -1.80
N PRO A 90 27.58 11.52 -0.59
CA PRO A 90 28.39 10.32 -0.34
C PRO A 90 27.59 9.02 -0.50
N PHE A 91 26.29 9.06 -0.27
CA PHE A 91 25.40 7.89 -0.36
C PHE A 91 24.87 7.65 -1.78
N ILE A 92 24.91 8.66 -2.65
CA ILE A 92 24.46 8.57 -4.04
C ILE A 92 25.58 8.08 -4.98
N SER A 93 26.85 8.37 -4.66
CA SER A 93 27.96 8.23 -5.60
C SER A 93 28.77 6.93 -5.50
N ASP A 94 28.34 5.95 -4.68
CA ASP A 94 29.10 4.73 -4.36
C ASP A 94 30.55 4.98 -3.88
N ARG A 95 30.91 6.22 -3.54
CA ARG A 95 32.24 6.62 -3.07
C ARG A 95 32.47 6.31 -1.60
N ALA A 96 31.77 5.33 -1.06
CA ALA A 96 31.80 5.01 0.36
C ALA A 96 32.88 3.95 0.65
N SER A 97 34.13 4.19 0.20
CA SER A 97 35.28 3.33 0.52
C SER A 97 35.52 3.23 2.03
N ASP A 98 34.99 4.17 2.81
CA ASP A 98 35.30 4.35 4.22
C ASP A 98 34.13 3.98 5.16
N VAL A 99 32.99 3.47 4.65
CA VAL A 99 31.87 3.01 5.50
C VAL A 99 32.32 1.94 6.49
N MET A 100 33.22 1.07 6.04
CA MET A 100 33.79 0.02 6.88
C MET A 100 34.66 0.57 8.02
N VAL A 101 35.11 1.83 7.93
CA VAL A 101 36.03 2.47 8.89
C VAL A 101 35.31 3.48 9.80
N TYR A 102 34.33 4.22 9.28
CA TYR A 102 33.68 5.34 9.99
C TYR A 102 32.13 5.23 10.02
N GLY A 103 31.57 4.06 9.66
CA GLY A 103 30.13 3.83 9.72
C GLY A 103 29.54 3.93 11.13
N ASP A 104 30.37 3.81 12.17
CA ASP A 104 30.02 4.01 13.58
C ASP A 104 29.60 5.44 13.92
N ARG A 105 29.92 6.43 13.08
CA ARG A 105 29.52 7.85 13.25
C ARG A 105 28.15 8.18 12.67
N LEU A 106 27.64 7.33 11.79
CA LEU A 106 26.34 7.53 11.12
C LEU A 106 25.13 7.58 12.08
N PRO A 107 25.04 6.76 13.16
CA PRO A 107 23.92 6.80 14.09
C PRO A 107 23.72 8.17 14.75
N GLN A 108 24.81 8.84 15.16
CA GLN A 108 24.74 10.17 15.79
C GLN A 108 24.19 11.21 14.82
N LEU A 109 24.69 11.21 13.58
CA LEU A 109 24.20 12.12 12.55
C LEU A 109 22.72 11.89 12.22
N ILE A 110 22.31 10.63 12.02
CA ILE A 110 20.90 10.29 11.76
C ILE A 110 20.02 10.78 12.90
N THR A 111 20.45 10.58 14.15
CA THR A 111 19.73 11.03 15.34
C THR A 111 19.57 12.55 15.32
N VAL A 112 20.65 13.32 15.15
CA VAL A 112 20.59 14.79 15.10
C VAL A 112 19.68 15.29 13.98
N ILE A 113 19.80 14.73 12.78
CA ILE A 113 18.97 15.12 11.62
C ILE A 113 17.49 14.84 11.90
N CYS A 114 17.16 13.63 12.34
CA CYS A 114 15.76 13.20 12.44
C CYS A 114 15.06 13.65 13.72
N THR A 115 15.80 14.00 14.79
CA THR A 115 15.21 14.47 16.05
C THR A 115 15.33 15.98 16.19
N SER A 116 16.56 16.52 16.06
CA SER A 116 16.83 17.92 16.34
C SER A 116 16.47 18.82 15.16
N VAL A 117 16.90 18.46 13.94
CA VAL A 117 16.58 19.27 12.76
C VAL A 117 15.11 19.15 12.38
N MET A 118 14.54 17.94 12.37
CA MET A 118 13.10 17.77 12.15
C MET A 118 12.26 18.48 13.21
N GLY A 119 12.70 18.50 14.47
CA GLY A 119 12.02 19.22 15.55
C GLY A 119 11.91 20.74 15.31
N VAL A 120 12.91 21.38 14.71
CA VAL A 120 12.81 22.80 14.31
C VAL A 120 12.13 23.01 12.95
N ALA A 121 12.13 21.97 12.11
CA ALA A 121 11.45 21.97 10.83
C ALA A 121 9.93 21.72 10.96
N ASP A 122 9.43 21.37 12.15
CA ASP A 122 8.00 21.31 12.45
C ASP A 122 7.36 22.69 12.16
N PRO A 123 6.33 22.77 11.29
CA PRO A 123 5.74 24.05 10.94
C PRO A 123 5.11 24.74 12.16
N GLY A 124 4.61 24.00 13.18
CA GLY A 124 3.93 24.55 14.35
C GLY A 124 2.78 25.51 14.03
N ASP A 125 2.12 26.05 15.05
CA ASP A 125 1.22 27.21 14.92
C ASP A 125 2.05 28.49 14.73
N VAL A 126 2.80 28.59 13.63
CA VAL A 126 3.38 29.88 13.22
C VAL A 126 2.22 30.72 12.70
N ASP A 127 1.84 31.75 13.48
CA ASP A 127 0.77 32.71 13.17
C ASP A 127 0.74 33.01 11.66
N GLU A 128 -0.44 32.84 11.05
CA GLU A 128 -0.63 32.88 9.59
C GLU A 128 -0.09 34.15 8.91
N GLU A 129 0.13 35.22 9.67
CA GLU A 129 0.60 36.51 9.17
C GLU A 129 2.11 36.80 9.36
N SER A 130 2.87 35.98 10.10
CA SER A 130 4.30 36.25 10.34
C SER A 130 5.24 35.22 9.69
N ASP A 131 5.82 35.65 8.57
CA ASP A 131 7.01 35.13 7.89
C ASP A 131 6.86 33.85 7.03
N ILE A 132 6.23 34.02 5.85
CA ILE A 132 6.16 33.02 4.77
C ILE A 132 7.53 32.38 4.48
N GLY A 133 8.62 33.17 4.54
CA GLY A 133 9.97 32.67 4.26
C GLY A 133 10.44 31.60 5.26
N ILE A 134 10.10 31.75 6.54
CA ILE A 134 10.42 30.74 7.57
C ILE A 134 9.63 29.45 7.32
N LYS A 135 8.34 29.56 6.96
CA LYS A 135 7.51 28.40 6.64
C LYS A 135 8.08 27.63 5.44
N GLU A 136 8.43 28.32 4.36
CA GLU A 136 9.05 27.71 3.17
C GLU A 136 10.41 27.07 3.50
N ALA A 137 11.24 27.72 4.32
CA ALA A 137 12.53 27.16 4.72
C ALA A 137 12.37 25.90 5.58
N LYS A 138 11.39 25.87 6.50
CA LYS A 138 11.06 24.68 7.29
C LYS A 138 10.59 23.51 6.41
N VAL A 139 9.72 23.76 5.43
CA VAL A 139 9.33 22.75 4.42
C VAL A 139 10.58 22.25 3.70
N GLY A 140 11.42 23.16 3.20
CA GLY A 140 12.66 22.82 2.51
C GLY A 140 13.64 22.00 3.34
N LEU A 141 13.68 22.18 4.67
CA LEU A 141 14.47 21.32 5.56
C LEU A 141 13.88 19.90 5.63
N ARG A 142 12.57 19.75 5.82
CA ARG A 142 11.91 18.43 5.85
C ARG A 142 12.14 17.64 4.56
N GLU A 143 12.03 18.33 3.42
CA GLU A 143 12.33 17.75 2.11
C GLU A 143 13.76 17.20 2.03
N VAL A 144 14.75 17.98 2.44
CA VAL A 144 16.16 17.57 2.39
C VAL A 144 16.44 16.43 3.38
N VAL A 145 15.83 16.46 4.58
CA VAL A 145 15.94 15.34 5.53
C VAL A 145 15.41 14.05 4.92
N ALA A 146 14.23 14.09 4.30
CA ALA A 146 13.64 12.92 3.65
C ALA A 146 14.53 12.37 2.52
N GLU A 147 15.13 13.26 1.72
CA GLU A 147 16.07 12.87 0.64
C GLU A 147 17.36 12.24 1.17
N ILE A 148 17.92 12.77 2.27
CA ILE A 148 19.11 12.20 2.93
C ILE A 148 18.77 10.79 3.43
N MET A 149 17.66 10.65 4.14
CA MET A 149 17.24 9.38 4.71
C MET A 149 16.90 8.34 3.64
N SER A 150 16.29 8.75 2.53
CA SER A 150 16.11 7.92 1.33
C SER A 150 17.45 7.45 0.76
N SER A 151 18.43 8.35 0.61
CA SER A 151 19.76 8.04 0.09
C SER A 151 20.53 7.08 1.01
N ILE A 152 20.48 7.30 2.33
CA ILE A 152 21.06 6.42 3.34
C ILE A 152 20.44 5.02 3.27
N SER A 153 19.11 4.94 3.11
CA SER A 153 18.36 3.68 3.07
C SER A 153 18.71 2.85 1.85
N ARG A 154 18.78 3.49 0.65
CA ARG A 154 19.11 2.81 -0.62
C ARG A 154 20.55 2.32 -0.71
N TRP A 155 21.45 2.91 0.06
CA TRP A 155 22.86 2.55 0.01
C TRP A 155 23.09 1.05 0.30
N GLY A 156 23.77 0.36 -0.60
CA GLY A 156 24.04 -1.07 -0.54
C GLY A 156 22.85 -1.99 -0.90
N GLN A 157 21.67 -1.44 -1.23
CA GLN A 157 20.54 -2.27 -1.70
C GLN A 157 20.80 -2.80 -3.11
N SER A 158 21.30 -1.95 -4.02
CA SER A 158 21.64 -2.33 -5.40
C SER A 158 22.66 -3.46 -5.44
N ASP A 159 23.67 -3.44 -4.56
CA ASP A 159 24.66 -4.51 -4.46
C ASP A 159 24.04 -5.87 -4.16
N ILE A 160 23.01 -5.92 -3.30
CA ILE A 160 22.30 -7.15 -2.99
C ILE A 160 21.45 -7.57 -4.18
N ILE A 161 20.74 -6.62 -4.81
CA ILE A 161 19.89 -6.89 -5.97
C ILE A 161 20.69 -7.43 -7.16
N GLU A 162 21.89 -6.88 -7.42
CA GLU A 162 22.75 -7.27 -8.55
C GLU A 162 23.46 -8.61 -8.35
N ARG A 163 23.69 -9.02 -7.09
CA ARG A 163 24.38 -10.28 -6.78
C ARG A 163 23.48 -11.49 -6.86
N GLU A 164 22.19 -11.31 -6.65
CA GLU A 164 21.25 -12.42 -6.53
C GLU A 164 20.67 -12.87 -7.87
N PRO A 165 20.37 -14.17 -8.03
CA PRO A 165 19.94 -14.74 -9.31
C PRO A 165 18.51 -14.35 -9.69
N SER A 166 17.70 -13.88 -8.73
CA SER A 166 16.35 -13.38 -8.97
C SER A 166 16.01 -12.22 -8.03
N GLN A 167 15.17 -11.31 -8.50
CA GLN A 167 14.66 -10.18 -7.72
C GLN A 167 13.92 -10.63 -6.45
N GLU A 168 13.23 -11.77 -6.52
CA GLU A 168 12.52 -12.34 -5.37
C GLU A 168 13.50 -12.75 -4.26
N THR A 169 14.60 -13.41 -4.62
CA THR A 169 15.63 -13.81 -3.65
C THR A 169 16.28 -12.57 -3.03
N ALA A 170 16.61 -11.56 -3.86
CA ALA A 170 17.14 -10.30 -3.37
C ALA A 170 16.21 -9.61 -2.37
N ARG A 171 14.90 -9.56 -2.67
CA ARG A 171 13.88 -9.00 -1.76
C ARG A 171 13.81 -9.76 -0.45
N GLN A 172 13.81 -11.09 -0.49
CA GLN A 172 13.77 -11.91 0.72
C GLN A 172 15.02 -11.71 1.59
N ILE A 173 16.20 -11.60 0.98
CA ILE A 173 17.45 -11.29 1.69
C ILE A 173 17.40 -9.89 2.30
N LEU A 174 17.05 -8.87 1.51
CA LEU A 174 16.92 -7.49 2.00
C LEU A 174 15.93 -7.41 3.17
N ALA A 175 14.78 -8.06 3.06
CA ALA A 175 13.76 -8.14 4.10
C ALA A 175 14.28 -8.76 5.39
N ALA A 176 15.10 -9.82 5.29
CA ALA A 176 15.59 -10.57 6.43
C ALA A 176 16.84 -9.94 7.08
N THR A 177 17.81 -9.47 6.29
CA THR A 177 19.12 -9.05 6.79
C THR A 177 19.30 -7.53 6.79
N GLY A 178 18.65 -6.83 5.85
CA GLY A 178 18.86 -5.41 5.61
C GLY A 178 20.29 -5.06 5.19
N THR A 179 20.51 -3.79 4.85
CA THR A 179 21.85 -3.21 4.70
C THR A 179 22.39 -2.74 6.05
N ALA A 180 23.67 -2.39 6.14
CA ALA A 180 24.24 -1.83 7.37
C ALA A 180 23.50 -0.56 7.81
N ASN A 181 23.15 0.31 6.87
CA ASN A 181 22.45 1.56 7.14
C ASN A 181 21.01 1.33 7.62
N LEU A 182 20.28 0.38 7.02
CA LEU A 182 18.94 0.03 7.47
C LEU A 182 18.95 -0.53 8.90
N ARG A 183 19.97 -1.31 9.27
CA ARG A 183 20.14 -1.78 10.65
C ARG A 183 20.40 -0.62 11.62
N ILE A 184 21.26 0.34 11.26
CA ILE A 184 21.49 1.54 12.07
C ILE A 184 20.18 2.34 12.27
N ILE A 185 19.38 2.51 11.23
CA ILE A 185 18.07 3.18 11.34
C ILE A 185 17.14 2.41 12.26
N SER A 186 17.09 1.08 12.13
CA SER A 186 16.27 0.21 12.96
C SER A 186 16.67 0.25 14.44
N ASP A 187 17.96 0.31 14.74
CA ASP A 187 18.47 0.38 16.11
C ASP A 187 18.17 1.74 16.77
N ALA A 188 18.08 2.80 15.97
CA ALA A 188 17.75 4.15 16.41
C ALA A 188 16.23 4.39 16.45
N ARG A 189 15.49 3.64 17.26
CA ARG A 189 14.00 3.66 17.29
C ARG A 189 13.37 5.06 17.35
N GLU A 190 13.95 5.98 18.12
CA GLU A 190 13.45 7.37 18.24
C GLU A 190 13.40 8.12 16.91
N VAL A 191 14.28 7.76 15.95
CA VAL A 191 14.31 8.32 14.60
C VAL A 191 13.00 8.02 13.87
N LEU A 192 12.53 6.77 13.89
CA LEU A 192 11.30 6.38 13.20
C LEU A 192 10.07 7.05 13.83
N VAL A 193 10.06 7.20 15.16
CA VAL A 193 9.01 7.91 15.89
C VAL A 193 8.87 9.36 15.41
N GLU A 194 9.97 10.11 15.37
CA GLU A 194 9.96 11.52 14.96
C GLU A 194 9.64 11.68 13.47
N LEU A 195 10.13 10.79 12.60
CA LEU A 195 9.80 10.82 11.18
C LEU A 195 8.29 10.57 10.94
N VAL A 196 7.69 9.59 11.61
CA VAL A 196 6.25 9.30 11.48
C VAL A 196 5.41 10.43 12.07
N LYS A 197 5.84 11.01 13.20
CA LYS A 197 5.18 12.17 13.80
C LYS A 197 5.18 13.36 12.82
N ALA A 198 6.34 13.72 12.28
CA ALA A 198 6.46 14.81 11.31
C ALA A 198 5.61 14.58 10.05
N PHE A 199 5.48 13.32 9.61
CA PHE A 199 4.66 12.97 8.45
C PHE A 199 3.16 13.17 8.71
N ARG A 200 2.67 12.85 9.91
CA ARG A 200 1.24 13.02 10.26
C ARG A 200 0.79 14.47 10.19
N ASP A 201 1.70 15.39 10.47
CA ASP A 201 1.43 16.84 10.48
C ASP A 201 1.79 17.50 9.12
N GLU A 202 2.22 16.72 8.13
CA GLU A 202 2.62 17.24 6.83
C GLU A 202 1.43 17.70 5.99
N LYS A 203 1.51 18.94 5.51
CA LYS A 203 0.48 19.59 4.69
C LYS A 203 1.00 19.95 3.29
N ASP A 204 2.32 20.05 3.13
CA ASP A 204 2.94 20.34 1.84
C ASP A 204 3.04 19.06 0.99
N ALA A 205 2.56 19.14 -0.25
CA ALA A 205 2.50 17.99 -1.15
C ALA A 205 3.89 17.52 -1.60
N SER A 206 4.83 18.44 -1.82
CA SER A 206 6.19 18.11 -2.26
C SER A 206 6.97 17.40 -1.15
N SER A 207 6.91 17.95 0.07
CA SER A 207 7.48 17.32 1.25
C SER A 207 6.85 15.95 1.53
N ALA A 208 5.52 15.83 1.44
CA ALA A 208 4.83 14.56 1.62
C ALA A 208 5.30 13.46 0.65
N VAL A 209 5.49 13.78 -0.65
CA VAL A 209 6.03 12.83 -1.65
C VAL A 209 7.44 12.36 -1.25
N LYS A 210 8.31 13.28 -0.82
CA LYS A 210 9.67 12.96 -0.42
C LYS A 210 9.69 12.08 0.84
N MET A 211 8.84 12.38 1.83
CA MET A 211 8.70 11.56 3.04
C MET A 211 8.13 10.17 2.73
N LEU A 212 7.13 10.05 1.85
CA LEU A 212 6.62 8.76 1.37
C LEU A 212 7.72 7.94 0.68
N THR A 213 8.51 8.59 -0.18
CA THR A 213 9.65 7.95 -0.87
C THR A 213 10.68 7.45 0.14
N MET A 214 11.01 8.25 1.15
CA MET A 214 11.87 7.87 2.26
C MET A 214 11.35 6.62 2.98
N PHE A 215 10.08 6.62 3.43
CA PHE A 215 9.51 5.45 4.10
C PHE A 215 9.49 4.22 3.21
N ARG A 216 9.18 4.36 1.93
CA ARG A 216 9.20 3.25 0.97
C ARG A 216 10.59 2.64 0.85
N ASP A 217 11.63 3.48 0.75
CA ASP A 217 13.01 3.01 0.62
C ASP A 217 13.54 2.34 1.92
N MET A 218 12.98 2.71 3.08
CA MET A 218 13.22 2.06 4.36
C MET A 218 12.42 0.77 4.54
N ALA A 219 11.19 0.74 4.03
CA ALA A 219 10.22 -0.36 4.14
C ALA A 219 10.55 -1.53 3.20
N VAL A 220 11.83 -1.86 3.09
CA VAL A 220 12.35 -3.08 2.43
C VAL A 220 12.99 -4.03 3.45
N PHE A 221 13.12 -3.61 4.71
CA PHE A 221 13.71 -4.36 5.81
C PHE A 221 12.68 -4.57 6.92
N ARG A 222 12.40 -5.85 7.25
CA ARG A 222 11.25 -6.24 8.08
C ARG A 222 11.20 -5.55 9.45
N PRO A 223 12.29 -5.40 10.22
CA PRO A 223 12.26 -4.71 11.50
C PRO A 223 11.79 -3.25 11.42
N ILE A 224 12.17 -2.53 10.35
CA ILE A 224 11.68 -1.16 10.13
C ILE A 224 10.20 -1.21 9.74
N CYS A 225 9.79 -2.11 8.84
CA CYS A 225 8.38 -2.25 8.46
C CYS A 225 7.48 -2.49 9.67
N ALA A 226 7.84 -3.42 10.54
CA ALA A 226 7.12 -3.74 11.77
C ALA A 226 6.98 -2.51 12.67
N GLU A 227 8.06 -1.73 12.86
CA GLU A 227 8.01 -0.52 13.66
C GLU A 227 7.15 0.57 13.00
N LEU A 228 7.24 0.78 11.69
CA LEU A 228 6.40 1.75 10.98
C LEU A 228 4.90 1.39 11.07
N ILE A 229 4.56 0.11 11.01
CA ILE A 229 3.19 -0.38 11.23
C ILE A 229 2.73 -0.05 12.65
N ASN A 230 3.53 -0.39 13.67
CA ASN A 230 3.23 -0.11 15.07
C ASN A 230 3.10 1.38 15.37
N LEU A 231 3.85 2.22 14.65
CA LEU A 231 3.75 3.68 14.70
C LEU A 231 2.54 4.22 13.93
N GLY A 232 1.66 3.38 13.40
CA GLY A 232 0.44 3.81 12.71
C GLY A 232 0.71 4.55 11.40
N LEU A 233 1.82 4.27 10.72
CA LEU A 233 2.09 4.82 9.40
C LEU A 233 0.99 4.45 8.37
N PRO A 234 0.44 3.22 8.32
CA PRO A 234 -0.57 2.87 7.30
C PRO A 234 -1.78 3.80 7.29
N ILE A 235 -2.36 4.10 8.45
CA ILE A 235 -3.51 5.00 8.55
C ILE A 235 -3.14 6.46 8.23
N ALA A 236 -1.92 6.89 8.58
CA ALA A 236 -1.43 8.22 8.22
C ALA A 236 -1.31 8.37 6.70
N VAL A 237 -0.79 7.34 6.01
CA VAL A 237 -0.70 7.32 4.54
C VAL A 237 -2.09 7.38 3.91
N LEU A 238 -3.07 6.60 4.40
CA LEU A 238 -4.44 6.68 3.90
C LEU A 238 -5.06 8.07 4.06
N ARG A 239 -4.87 8.71 5.23
CA ARG A 239 -5.40 10.06 5.46
C ARG A 239 -4.76 11.08 4.52
N LEU A 240 -3.46 10.94 4.22
CA LEU A 240 -2.79 11.77 3.21
C LEU A 240 -3.40 11.54 1.81
N LEU A 241 -3.63 10.28 1.43
CA LEU A 241 -4.27 9.93 0.15
C LEU A 241 -5.65 10.57 0.01
N ARG A 242 -6.48 10.46 1.04
CA ARG A 242 -7.81 11.08 1.10
C ARG A 242 -7.78 12.58 0.80
N VAL A 243 -6.79 13.30 1.34
CA VAL A 243 -6.68 14.77 1.15
C VAL A 243 -6.12 15.15 -0.24
N ASN A 244 -5.41 14.23 -0.90
CA ASN A 244 -4.69 14.48 -2.15
C ASN A 244 -5.25 13.74 -3.38
N LEU A 245 -6.42 13.10 -3.25
CA LEU A 245 -7.02 12.21 -4.26
C LEU A 245 -7.17 12.84 -5.66
N HIS A 246 -7.39 14.16 -5.73
CA HIS A 246 -7.51 14.88 -6.99
C HIS A 246 -6.23 15.62 -7.46
N LYS A 247 -5.18 15.65 -6.65
CA LYS A 247 -4.09 16.64 -6.81
C LYS A 247 -2.79 16.04 -7.33
N ALA A 248 -2.46 14.80 -6.99
CA ALA A 248 -1.16 14.24 -7.32
C ALA A 248 -1.19 12.71 -7.50
N ALA A 249 -1.27 12.26 -8.75
CA ALA A 249 -1.19 10.83 -9.09
C ALA A 249 0.14 10.20 -8.63
N GLU A 250 1.22 10.98 -8.53
CA GLU A 250 2.52 10.50 -8.03
C GLU A 250 2.48 10.17 -6.53
N ILE A 251 1.73 10.94 -5.72
CA ILE A 251 1.50 10.63 -4.30
C ILE A 251 0.83 9.26 -4.18
N PHE A 252 -0.17 8.98 -5.04
CA PHE A 252 -0.88 7.71 -5.01
C PHE A 252 0.05 6.52 -5.28
N LEU A 253 0.82 6.58 -6.35
CA LEU A 253 1.70 5.48 -6.74
C LEU A 253 2.72 5.14 -5.64
N VAL A 254 3.37 6.16 -5.05
CA VAL A 254 4.37 5.92 -3.99
C VAL A 254 3.71 5.44 -2.69
N ALA A 255 2.52 5.97 -2.36
CA ALA A 255 1.79 5.57 -1.17
C ALA A 255 1.24 4.14 -1.26
N THR A 256 0.68 3.73 -2.41
CA THR A 256 0.19 2.34 -2.59
C THR A 256 1.35 1.36 -2.61
N GLU A 257 2.48 1.71 -3.23
CA GLU A 257 3.71 0.90 -3.17
C GLU A 257 4.20 0.73 -1.72
N LEU A 258 4.25 1.82 -0.94
CA LEU A 258 4.61 1.76 0.48
C LEU A 258 3.64 0.88 1.28
N LEU A 259 2.33 1.08 1.15
CA LEU A 259 1.33 0.29 1.87
C LEU A 259 1.43 -1.20 1.52
N GLY A 260 1.63 -1.51 0.23
CA GLY A 260 1.89 -2.86 -0.24
C GLY A 260 3.12 -3.48 0.43
N ASN A 261 4.25 -2.78 0.41
CA ASN A 261 5.49 -3.25 1.05
C ASN A 261 5.34 -3.51 2.55
N LEU A 262 4.63 -2.63 3.27
CA LEU A 262 4.40 -2.79 4.72
C LEU A 262 3.64 -4.09 5.01
N ILE A 263 2.55 -4.34 4.26
CA ILE A 263 1.71 -5.52 4.48
C ILE A 263 2.38 -6.79 3.94
N GLU A 264 3.08 -6.74 2.80
CA GLU A 264 3.76 -7.92 2.24
C GLU A 264 4.92 -8.41 3.13
N LEU A 265 5.67 -7.49 3.75
CA LEU A 265 6.83 -7.84 4.57
C LEU A 265 6.48 -8.24 6.00
N ASP A 266 5.37 -7.72 6.53
CA ASP A 266 4.81 -8.09 7.84
C ASP A 266 3.28 -8.28 7.77
N PRO A 267 2.82 -9.39 7.15
CA PRO A 267 1.41 -9.58 6.83
C PRO A 267 0.49 -9.71 8.04
N VAL A 268 0.98 -10.33 9.12
CA VAL A 268 0.16 -10.59 10.31
C VAL A 268 -0.08 -9.31 11.10
N ASP A 269 0.98 -8.55 11.40
CA ASP A 269 0.86 -7.31 12.15
C ASP A 269 0.31 -6.19 11.26
N GLY A 270 0.64 -6.21 9.96
CA GLY A 270 0.03 -5.36 8.94
C GLY A 270 -1.48 -5.53 8.86
N ALA A 271 -1.98 -6.77 8.75
CA ALA A 271 -3.42 -7.04 8.73
C ALA A 271 -4.10 -6.62 10.04
N ARG A 272 -3.47 -6.83 11.20
CA ARG A 272 -4.02 -6.40 12.49
C ARG A 272 -4.10 -4.87 12.59
N SER A 273 -3.04 -4.16 12.21
CA SER A 273 -3.01 -2.69 12.29
C SER A 273 -3.93 -2.02 11.28
N CYS A 274 -4.03 -2.58 10.07
CA CYS A 274 -4.91 -2.08 9.01
C CYS A 274 -6.35 -2.57 9.18
N GLY A 275 -6.60 -3.57 10.02
CA GLY A 275 -7.93 -4.15 10.25
C GLY A 275 -8.83 -3.37 11.21
N THR A 276 -8.59 -2.07 11.37
CA THR A 276 -9.36 -1.20 12.28
C THR A 276 -10.52 -0.53 11.55
N HIS A 277 -11.58 -0.18 12.29
CA HIS A 277 -12.75 0.49 11.72
C HIS A 277 -12.39 1.80 11.00
N ASP A 278 -11.52 2.63 11.60
CA ASP A 278 -11.04 3.90 11.02
C ASP A 278 -10.28 3.66 9.70
N PHE A 279 -9.44 2.63 9.64
CA PHE A 279 -8.74 2.27 8.40
C PHE A 279 -9.71 1.87 7.29
N PHE A 280 -10.71 1.04 7.58
CA PHE A 280 -11.69 0.62 6.59
C PHE A 280 -12.62 1.75 6.16
N GLU A 281 -13.02 2.65 7.06
CA GLU A 281 -13.78 3.85 6.71
C GLU A 281 -13.01 4.73 5.71
N VAL A 282 -11.75 5.09 6.02
CA VAL A 282 -10.95 5.94 5.12
C VAL A 282 -10.66 5.22 3.80
N THR A 283 -10.40 3.91 3.84
CA THR A 283 -10.19 3.11 2.62
C THR A 283 -11.45 3.10 1.74
N SER A 284 -12.63 2.99 2.35
CA SER A 284 -13.91 2.99 1.62
C SER A 284 -14.14 4.33 0.90
N GLU A 285 -13.81 5.45 1.54
CA GLU A 285 -13.95 6.78 0.94
C GLU A 285 -13.02 6.92 -0.28
N ILE A 286 -11.75 6.53 -0.12
CA ILE A 286 -10.75 6.58 -1.20
C ILE A 286 -11.17 5.69 -2.37
N LEU A 287 -11.57 4.45 -2.12
CA LEU A 287 -11.96 3.51 -3.17
C LEU A 287 -13.23 3.96 -3.90
N ASN A 288 -14.25 4.45 -3.18
CA ASN A 288 -15.46 4.99 -3.79
C ASN A 288 -15.14 6.12 -4.78
N GLU A 289 -14.24 7.01 -4.39
CA GLU A 289 -13.86 8.14 -5.23
C GLU A 289 -12.95 7.71 -6.39
N LEU A 290 -11.97 6.81 -6.17
CA LEU A 290 -11.12 6.26 -7.23
C LEU A 290 -11.93 5.49 -8.29
N VAL A 291 -12.94 4.73 -7.86
CA VAL A 291 -13.91 4.08 -8.77
C VAL A 291 -14.62 5.13 -9.62
N GLY A 292 -14.92 6.30 -9.03
CA GLY A 292 -15.51 7.50 -9.64
C GLY A 292 -14.71 8.18 -10.74
N LEU A 293 -13.40 8.03 -10.72
CA LEU A 293 -12.50 8.80 -11.58
C LEU A 293 -12.20 8.06 -12.88
N SER A 294 -12.26 8.78 -14.00
CA SER A 294 -11.85 8.26 -15.31
C SER A 294 -10.33 8.36 -15.50
N GLY A 295 -9.79 7.48 -16.34
CA GLY A 295 -8.37 7.48 -16.72
C GLY A 295 -7.57 6.32 -16.13
N VAL A 296 -6.64 5.79 -16.95
CA VAL A 296 -5.87 4.56 -16.66
C VAL A 296 -5.11 4.67 -15.34
N LYS A 297 -4.50 5.82 -15.03
CA LYS A 297 -3.76 6.01 -13.76
C LYS A 297 -4.65 5.83 -12.52
N ASN A 298 -5.88 6.35 -12.55
CA ASN A 298 -6.84 6.22 -11.45
C ASN A 298 -7.31 4.77 -11.31
N MET A 299 -7.51 4.08 -12.44
CA MET A 299 -7.85 2.65 -12.45
C MET A 299 -6.72 1.77 -11.90
N ILE A 300 -5.45 2.11 -12.17
CA ILE A 300 -4.29 1.43 -11.57
C ILE A 300 -4.29 1.64 -10.05
N CYS A 301 -4.42 2.89 -9.58
CA CYS A 301 -4.45 3.19 -8.15
C CYS A 301 -5.59 2.48 -7.42
N ARG A 302 -6.78 2.41 -8.04
CA ARG A 302 -7.92 1.63 -7.55
C ARG A 302 -7.58 0.14 -7.39
N ASN A 303 -6.93 -0.44 -8.40
CA ASN A 303 -6.57 -1.86 -8.39
C ASN A 303 -5.47 -2.15 -7.35
N ASP A 304 -4.51 -1.25 -7.17
CA ASP A 304 -3.48 -1.36 -6.14
C ASP A 304 -4.09 -1.32 -4.73
N MET A 305 -5.03 -0.39 -4.49
CA MET A 305 -5.79 -0.32 -3.23
C MET A 305 -6.62 -1.58 -2.98
N ALA A 306 -7.26 -2.14 -4.01
CA ALA A 306 -7.98 -3.42 -3.89
C ALA A 306 -7.02 -4.59 -3.59
N THR A 307 -5.80 -4.56 -4.14
CA THR A 307 -4.77 -5.57 -3.88
C THR A 307 -4.27 -5.49 -2.44
N ILE A 308 -4.08 -4.28 -1.92
CA ILE A 308 -3.75 -4.03 -0.50
C ILE A 308 -4.83 -4.62 0.42
N LEU A 309 -6.12 -4.41 0.10
CA LEU A 309 -7.22 -5.02 0.85
C LEU A 309 -7.21 -6.55 0.78
N LEU A 310 -6.93 -7.12 -0.39
CA LEU A 310 -6.78 -8.57 -0.54
C LEU A 310 -5.67 -9.10 0.39
N LEU A 311 -4.50 -8.46 0.42
CA LEU A 311 -3.39 -8.86 1.30
C LEU A 311 -3.77 -8.78 2.78
N ILE A 312 -4.52 -7.75 3.19
CA ILE A 312 -5.05 -7.64 4.56
C ILE A 312 -5.99 -8.81 4.86
N ILE A 313 -6.92 -9.12 3.96
CA ILE A 313 -7.93 -10.18 4.13
C ILE A 313 -7.28 -11.57 4.18
N GLU A 314 -6.24 -11.82 3.38
CA GLU A 314 -5.50 -13.09 3.38
C GLU A 314 -4.88 -13.44 4.75
N HIS A 315 -4.61 -12.43 5.56
CA HIS A 315 -3.99 -12.56 6.88
C HIS A 315 -4.88 -12.04 8.03
N ALA A 316 -6.16 -11.78 7.74
CA ALA A 316 -7.09 -11.23 8.69
C ALA A 316 -7.49 -12.24 9.77
N THR A 317 -7.72 -11.74 10.97
CA THR A 317 -8.39 -12.48 12.05
C THR A 317 -9.90 -12.26 11.97
N ASP A 318 -10.67 -13.06 12.71
CA ASP A 318 -12.14 -12.88 12.80
C ASP A 318 -12.56 -11.47 13.23
N GLU A 319 -11.79 -10.83 14.11
CA GLU A 319 -12.03 -9.44 14.53
C GLU A 319 -11.87 -8.46 13.37
N VAL A 320 -10.82 -8.63 12.56
CA VAL A 320 -10.57 -7.79 11.39
C VAL A 320 -11.68 -7.97 10.35
N LEU A 321 -12.11 -9.21 10.10
CA LEU A 321 -13.22 -9.49 9.18
C LEU A 321 -14.57 -8.94 9.71
N SER A 322 -14.78 -8.99 11.03
CA SER A 322 -15.95 -8.36 11.66
C SER A 322 -15.94 -6.83 11.52
N ASN A 323 -14.76 -6.20 11.58
CA ASN A 323 -14.58 -4.78 11.29
C ASN A 323 -14.83 -4.44 9.82
N LEU A 324 -14.48 -5.35 8.89
CA LEU A 324 -14.74 -5.19 7.46
C LEU A 324 -16.26 -5.14 7.16
N VAL A 325 -17.04 -6.00 7.82
CA VAL A 325 -18.52 -6.03 7.72
C VAL A 325 -19.13 -4.80 8.39
N SER A 326 -18.77 -4.55 9.64
CA SER A 326 -19.39 -3.47 10.44
C SER A 326 -19.07 -2.06 9.92
N SER A 327 -17.93 -1.86 9.25
CA SER A 327 -17.61 -0.60 8.55
C SER A 327 -18.42 -0.41 7.26
N GLY A 328 -19.05 -1.45 6.72
CA GLY A 328 -19.76 -1.42 5.43
C GLY A 328 -18.83 -1.55 4.22
N LEU A 329 -17.52 -1.74 4.42
CA LEU A 329 -16.59 -1.95 3.31
C LEU A 329 -16.86 -3.27 2.58
N MET A 330 -17.25 -4.34 3.30
CA MET A 330 -17.65 -5.61 2.68
C MET A 330 -18.80 -5.43 1.67
N SER A 331 -19.87 -4.73 2.06
CA SER A 331 -20.98 -4.36 1.17
C SER A 331 -20.51 -3.63 -0.10
N LEU A 332 -19.54 -2.72 0.00
CA LEU A 332 -18.99 -2.01 -1.17
C LEU A 332 -18.20 -2.95 -2.09
N LEU A 333 -17.35 -3.82 -1.52
CA LEU A 333 -16.61 -4.81 -2.29
C LEU A 333 -17.56 -5.76 -3.03
N LEU A 334 -18.61 -6.23 -2.35
CA LEU A 334 -19.66 -7.07 -2.93
C LEU A 334 -20.41 -6.34 -4.05
N PHE A 335 -20.78 -5.08 -3.83
CA PHE A 335 -21.42 -4.24 -4.84
C PHE A 335 -20.56 -4.12 -6.10
N TRP A 336 -19.26 -3.81 -5.97
CA TRP A 336 -18.34 -3.70 -7.12
C TRP A 336 -17.98 -5.04 -7.75
N SER A 337 -18.08 -6.14 -7.00
CA SER A 337 -17.80 -7.48 -7.49
C SER A 337 -18.91 -8.04 -8.39
N LYS A 338 -20.14 -7.52 -8.28
CA LYS A 338 -21.33 -8.16 -8.82
C LYS A 338 -21.52 -7.93 -10.31
N THR A 339 -21.99 -8.97 -11.01
CA THR A 339 -22.59 -8.86 -12.35
C THR A 339 -24.10 -8.70 -12.21
N VAL A 340 -24.68 -7.72 -12.90
CA VAL A 340 -26.12 -7.42 -12.81
C VAL A 340 -26.82 -7.70 -14.13
N ASP A 341 -27.95 -8.42 -14.06
CA ASP A 341 -28.72 -8.83 -15.23
C ASP A 341 -29.82 -7.81 -15.63
N GLY A 342 -29.90 -6.67 -14.94
CA GLY A 342 -30.82 -5.59 -15.30
C GLY A 342 -30.87 -4.44 -14.29
N GLN A 343 -31.58 -3.37 -14.66
CA GLN A 343 -31.73 -2.16 -13.83
C GLN A 343 -32.42 -2.42 -12.47
N GLY A 344 -33.36 -3.36 -12.42
CA GLY A 344 -34.07 -3.69 -11.17
C GLY A 344 -33.18 -4.35 -10.12
N GLU A 345 -32.32 -5.28 -10.54
CA GLU A 345 -31.34 -5.90 -9.64
C GLU A 345 -30.30 -4.88 -9.19
N TYR A 346 -29.80 -4.06 -10.11
CA TYR A 346 -28.90 -2.95 -9.79
C TYR A 346 -29.48 -2.01 -8.72
N GLN A 347 -30.73 -1.59 -8.87
CA GLN A 347 -31.40 -0.72 -7.90
C GLN A 347 -31.58 -1.38 -6.54
N ARG A 348 -31.91 -2.68 -6.49
CA ARG A 348 -31.98 -3.43 -5.24
C ARG A 348 -30.62 -3.48 -4.55
N MET A 349 -29.54 -3.75 -5.29
CA MET A 349 -28.18 -3.80 -4.76
C MET A 349 -27.70 -2.43 -4.28
N LYS A 350 -28.05 -1.37 -5.00
CA LYS A 350 -27.84 0.02 -4.60
C LYS A 350 -28.44 0.29 -3.23
N GLU A 351 -29.74 0.01 -3.08
CA GLU A 351 -30.47 0.27 -1.83
C GLU A 351 -29.92 -0.56 -0.67
N LEU A 352 -29.60 -1.83 -0.92
CA LEU A 352 -28.99 -2.70 0.08
C LEU A 352 -27.64 -2.14 0.53
N THR A 353 -26.74 -1.83 -0.40
CA THR A 353 -25.42 -1.26 -0.12
C THR A 353 -25.55 0.05 0.66
N GLN A 354 -26.41 0.97 0.20
CA GLN A 354 -26.65 2.26 0.88
C GLN A 354 -27.15 2.10 2.31
N SER A 355 -27.99 1.09 2.59
CA SER A 355 -28.47 0.81 3.94
C SER A 355 -27.35 0.35 4.88
N ARG A 356 -26.41 -0.44 4.36
CA ARG A 356 -25.26 -0.99 5.10
C ARG A 356 -24.12 0.02 5.25
N THR A 357 -23.97 0.92 4.28
CA THR A 357 -22.98 2.00 4.28
C THR A 357 -23.54 3.32 4.82
N ALA A 358 -24.72 3.34 5.46
CA ALA A 358 -25.39 4.58 5.87
C ALA A 358 -24.56 5.48 6.81
N LYS A 359 -23.54 4.91 7.46
CA LYS A 359 -22.57 5.63 8.30
C LYS A 359 -21.38 6.20 7.51
N LEU A 360 -21.03 5.60 6.37
CA LEU A 360 -20.02 6.11 5.45
C LEU A 360 -20.65 7.29 4.71
N LYS A 361 -20.11 8.51 4.87
CA LYS A 361 -20.54 9.65 4.07
C LYS A 361 -20.31 9.32 2.59
N PRO A 362 -21.34 9.25 1.73
CA PRO A 362 -21.10 9.09 0.31
C PRO A 362 -20.60 10.43 -0.25
N LEU A 363 -19.32 10.50 -0.62
CA LEU A 363 -18.77 11.66 -1.34
C LEU A 363 -19.14 11.63 -2.84
N THR A 364 -19.46 10.45 -3.36
CA THR A 364 -19.91 10.22 -4.72
C THR A 364 -20.95 9.10 -4.68
N ASP A 365 -22.03 9.22 -5.44
CA ASP A 365 -22.95 8.09 -5.66
C ASP A 365 -22.14 7.01 -6.41
N PRO A 366 -21.82 5.85 -5.82
CA PRO A 366 -21.01 4.79 -6.46
C PRO A 366 -21.61 4.29 -7.79
N LEU A 367 -22.85 4.72 -8.05
CA LEU A 367 -23.78 4.24 -9.06
C LEU A 367 -23.91 5.17 -10.27
N MET A 368 -23.04 6.19 -10.38
CA MET A 368 -22.93 7.06 -11.57
C MET A 368 -21.81 6.64 -12.52
N VAL A 369 -20.98 5.66 -12.14
CA VAL A 369 -19.64 5.48 -12.76
C VAL A 369 -19.54 4.24 -13.63
N TYR A 370 -20.26 3.18 -13.27
CA TYR A 370 -20.40 2.03 -14.14
C TYR A 370 -21.62 2.23 -15.05
N ASP A 371 -21.38 2.27 -16.36
CA ASP A 371 -22.45 1.97 -17.31
C ASP A 371 -23.02 0.59 -16.91
N VAL A 372 -24.33 0.49 -16.70
CA VAL A 372 -24.99 -0.78 -16.35
C VAL A 372 -24.63 -1.87 -17.38
N ASP A 373 -24.36 -1.47 -18.63
CA ASP A 373 -23.90 -2.37 -19.68
C ASP A 373 -22.47 -2.91 -19.46
N SER A 374 -21.63 -2.23 -18.68
CA SER A 374 -20.28 -2.69 -18.28
C SER A 374 -20.32 -3.73 -17.16
N LEU A 375 -21.41 -3.82 -16.39
CA LEU A 375 -21.61 -4.78 -15.31
C LEU A 375 -22.33 -6.07 -15.76
N ARG A 376 -22.71 -6.18 -17.03
CA ARG A 376 -23.34 -7.39 -17.58
C ARG A 376 -22.33 -8.52 -17.78
N ALA A 377 -22.78 -9.75 -17.58
CA ALA A 377 -22.01 -10.94 -17.91
C ALA A 377 -21.59 -10.93 -19.40
N GLY A 378 -20.30 -11.15 -19.67
CA GLY A 378 -19.75 -11.24 -21.03
C GLY A 378 -19.23 -9.95 -21.66
N ARG A 379 -19.65 -8.76 -21.21
CA ARG A 379 -19.03 -7.50 -21.66
C ARG A 379 -17.85 -7.19 -20.74
N MET A 380 -16.64 -7.53 -21.19
CA MET A 380 -15.44 -7.12 -20.49
C MET A 380 -15.29 -5.60 -20.61
N GLY A 381 -15.18 -4.90 -19.47
CA GLY A 381 -14.73 -3.50 -19.40
C GLY A 381 -13.27 -3.35 -19.84
N SER A 382 -12.57 -2.33 -19.35
CA SER A 382 -11.13 -2.22 -19.59
C SER A 382 -10.35 -3.41 -18.99
N VAL A 383 -9.08 -3.56 -19.36
CA VAL A 383 -8.19 -4.55 -18.74
C VAL A 383 -8.12 -4.35 -17.23
N GLU A 384 -8.09 -3.10 -16.79
CA GLU A 384 -8.04 -2.71 -15.40
C GLU A 384 -9.33 -3.08 -14.66
N ASP A 385 -10.49 -3.05 -15.30
CA ASP A 385 -11.76 -3.49 -14.70
C ASP A 385 -11.82 -5.00 -14.51
N VAL A 386 -11.30 -5.77 -15.47
CA VAL A 386 -11.18 -7.24 -15.31
C VAL A 386 -10.23 -7.57 -14.16
N GLN A 387 -9.10 -6.87 -14.06
CA GLN A 387 -8.16 -7.04 -12.95
C GLN A 387 -8.81 -6.72 -11.60
N LEU A 388 -9.55 -5.60 -11.50
CA LEU A 388 -10.27 -5.25 -10.28
C LEU A 388 -11.20 -6.39 -9.86
N ARG A 389 -12.03 -6.90 -10.79
CA ARG A 389 -12.98 -7.98 -10.48
C ARG A 389 -12.28 -9.23 -9.97
N ILE A 390 -11.17 -9.63 -10.59
CA ILE A 390 -10.40 -10.79 -10.14
C ILE A 390 -9.91 -10.61 -8.70
N ILE A 391 -9.41 -9.42 -8.36
CA ILE A 391 -8.93 -9.09 -7.02
C ILE A 391 -10.09 -9.10 -6.02
N LEU A 392 -11.19 -8.42 -6.34
CA LEU A 392 -12.38 -8.34 -5.49
C LEU A 392 -13.01 -9.71 -5.25
N TRP A 393 -13.12 -10.55 -6.28
CA TRP A 393 -13.71 -11.88 -6.14
C TRP A 393 -12.90 -12.75 -5.19
N ARG A 394 -11.58 -12.71 -5.31
CA ARG A 394 -10.69 -13.42 -4.41
C ARG A 394 -10.81 -12.90 -2.97
N ALA A 395 -10.80 -11.57 -2.79
CA ALA A 395 -10.92 -10.94 -1.48
C ALA A 395 -12.25 -11.30 -0.79
N VAL A 396 -13.38 -11.15 -1.50
CA VAL A 396 -14.71 -11.50 -0.99
C VAL A 396 -14.81 -12.99 -0.67
N ALA A 397 -14.30 -13.86 -1.54
CA ALA A 397 -14.34 -15.31 -1.31
C ALA A 397 -13.55 -15.74 -0.08
N LEU A 398 -12.37 -15.14 0.14
CA LEU A 398 -11.55 -15.40 1.33
C LEU A 398 -12.26 -14.91 2.60
N ALA A 399 -12.82 -13.70 2.58
CA ALA A 399 -13.55 -13.15 3.71
C ALA A 399 -14.79 -14.01 4.04
N ALA A 400 -15.63 -14.30 3.04
CA ALA A 400 -16.84 -15.11 3.21
C ALA A 400 -16.56 -16.57 3.61
N GLY A 401 -15.44 -17.13 3.15
CA GLY A 401 -15.01 -18.45 3.58
C GLY A 401 -14.48 -18.50 5.01
N SER A 402 -13.96 -17.38 5.52
CA SER A 402 -13.25 -17.35 6.81
C SER A 402 -14.10 -16.81 7.95
N ASN A 403 -15.24 -16.16 7.68
CA ASN A 403 -16.07 -15.52 8.70
C ASN A 403 -17.57 -15.59 8.39
N ASP A 404 -18.37 -15.99 9.39
CA ASP A 404 -19.81 -16.17 9.25
C ASP A 404 -20.55 -14.88 8.87
N ALA A 405 -20.18 -13.72 9.42
CA ALA A 405 -20.82 -12.45 9.09
C ALA A 405 -20.51 -12.03 7.64
N CYS A 406 -19.27 -12.27 7.17
CA CYS A 406 -18.92 -12.08 5.77
C CYS A 406 -19.67 -13.05 4.85
N SER A 407 -19.90 -14.30 5.29
CA SER A 407 -20.68 -15.30 4.56
C SER A 407 -22.14 -14.87 4.41
N GLU A 408 -22.79 -14.47 5.50
CA GLU A 408 -24.17 -13.98 5.48
C GLU A 408 -24.33 -12.79 4.53
N GLU A 409 -23.40 -11.82 4.58
CA GLU A 409 -23.42 -10.67 3.68
C GLU A 409 -23.20 -11.07 2.21
N ALA A 410 -22.28 -12.01 1.94
CA ALA A 410 -22.06 -12.53 0.60
C ALA A 410 -23.28 -13.28 0.02
N ASP A 411 -24.03 -14.00 0.86
CA ASP A 411 -25.28 -14.67 0.48
C ASP A 411 -26.39 -13.66 0.19
N GLU A 412 -26.57 -12.64 1.05
CA GLU A 412 -27.55 -11.56 0.83
C GLU A 412 -27.33 -10.84 -0.50
N PHE A 413 -26.06 -10.65 -0.89
CA PHE A 413 -25.67 -10.02 -2.16
C PHE A 413 -25.71 -11.00 -3.35
N GLY A 414 -25.88 -12.30 -3.12
CA GLY A 414 -25.92 -13.33 -4.17
C GLY A 414 -24.57 -13.53 -4.86
N PHE A 415 -23.47 -13.40 -4.12
CA PHE A 415 -22.12 -13.46 -4.69
C PHE A 415 -21.79 -14.82 -5.31
N MET A 416 -22.23 -15.93 -4.70
CA MET A 416 -22.08 -17.27 -5.29
C MET A 416 -22.71 -17.37 -6.69
N GLY A 417 -23.89 -16.77 -6.87
CA GLY A 417 -24.56 -16.69 -8.17
C GLY A 417 -23.73 -15.93 -9.20
N THR A 418 -23.12 -14.82 -8.80
CA THR A 418 -22.21 -14.01 -9.66
C THR A 418 -21.06 -14.86 -10.20
N CYS A 419 -20.38 -15.63 -9.35
CA CYS A 419 -19.29 -16.51 -9.79
C CYS A 419 -19.78 -17.62 -10.71
N LEU A 420 -20.97 -18.18 -10.48
CA LEU A 420 -21.55 -19.23 -11.31
C LEU A 420 -21.98 -18.72 -12.69
N THR A 421 -22.60 -17.53 -12.76
CA THR A 421 -22.96 -16.89 -14.02
C THR A 421 -21.74 -16.64 -14.90
N ALA A 422 -20.59 -16.31 -14.30
CA ALA A 422 -19.34 -16.14 -15.04
C ALA A 422 -18.86 -17.43 -15.74
N LEU A 423 -19.25 -18.60 -15.24
CA LEU A 423 -18.95 -19.90 -15.86
C LEU A 423 -20.00 -20.30 -16.92
N ASP A 424 -21.26 -19.93 -16.72
CA ASP A 424 -22.37 -20.25 -17.65
C ASP A 424 -22.36 -19.34 -18.89
N SER A 425 -21.85 -18.11 -18.76
CA SER A 425 -21.76 -17.10 -19.83
C SER A 425 -20.45 -17.13 -20.64
N ALA A 426 -19.66 -18.19 -20.54
CA ALA A 426 -18.40 -18.35 -21.27
C ALA A 426 -18.55 -18.46 -22.81
N GLU A 427 -19.77 -18.41 -23.35
CA GLU A 427 -20.03 -18.34 -24.81
C GLU A 427 -19.77 -16.94 -25.42
N VAL A 428 -19.18 -15.99 -24.68
CA VAL A 428 -19.12 -14.60 -25.14
C VAL A 428 -18.03 -14.38 -26.20
N SER A 429 -18.53 -14.28 -27.42
CA SER A 429 -17.91 -13.75 -28.61
C SER A 429 -17.32 -12.34 -28.39
N GLY A 430 -16.02 -12.19 -28.64
CA GLY A 430 -15.41 -10.89 -29.01
C GLY A 430 -14.33 -10.31 -28.10
N GLY A 431 -14.02 -10.90 -26.94
CA GLY A 431 -12.92 -10.44 -26.07
C GLY A 431 -11.60 -11.19 -26.31
N SER A 432 -10.47 -10.61 -25.87
CA SER A 432 -9.21 -11.36 -25.76
C SER A 432 -9.42 -12.59 -24.88
N THR A 433 -9.19 -13.78 -25.44
CA THR A 433 -9.40 -15.09 -24.81
C THR A 433 -8.67 -15.25 -23.47
N GLU A 434 -7.59 -14.49 -23.27
CA GLU A 434 -6.80 -14.50 -22.05
C GLU A 434 -7.56 -13.95 -20.84
N TYR A 435 -8.30 -12.85 -20.98
CA TYR A 435 -8.99 -12.22 -19.85
C TYR A 435 -10.24 -12.99 -19.43
N ALA A 436 -10.95 -13.59 -20.39
CA ALA A 436 -12.04 -14.53 -20.10
C ALA A 436 -11.52 -15.71 -19.26
N THR A 437 -10.42 -16.34 -19.71
CA THR A 437 -9.76 -17.45 -19.00
C THR A 437 -9.37 -17.06 -17.56
N ARG A 438 -8.82 -15.85 -17.36
CA ARG A 438 -8.44 -15.36 -16.02
C ARG A 438 -9.65 -15.16 -15.12
N LEU A 439 -10.76 -14.64 -15.66
CA LEU A 439 -11.99 -14.44 -14.91
C LEU A 439 -12.65 -15.77 -14.52
N GLU A 440 -12.71 -16.73 -15.44
CA GLU A 440 -13.19 -18.10 -15.17
C GLU A 440 -12.32 -18.79 -14.10
N THR A 441 -11.00 -18.62 -14.18
CA THR A 441 -10.06 -19.14 -13.16
C THR A 441 -10.35 -18.51 -11.79
N ALA A 442 -10.60 -17.21 -11.76
CA ALA A 442 -10.93 -16.48 -10.53
C ALA A 442 -12.28 -16.93 -9.96
N ALA A 443 -13.30 -17.13 -10.79
CA ALA A 443 -14.60 -17.67 -10.39
C ALA A 443 -14.46 -19.06 -9.75
N LEU A 444 -13.80 -20.00 -10.44
CA LEU A 444 -13.58 -21.35 -9.92
C LEU A 444 -12.80 -21.37 -8.60
N THR A 445 -11.77 -20.52 -8.51
CA THR A 445 -10.96 -20.41 -7.29
C THR A 445 -11.80 -19.85 -6.14
N SER A 446 -12.58 -18.79 -6.39
CA SER A 446 -13.46 -18.15 -5.43
C SER A 446 -14.55 -19.10 -4.92
N ILE A 447 -15.22 -19.82 -5.83
CA ILE A 447 -16.21 -20.85 -5.47
C ILE A 447 -15.56 -21.91 -4.58
N SER A 448 -14.40 -22.43 -4.99
CA SER A 448 -13.70 -23.49 -4.26
C SER A 448 -13.35 -23.06 -2.83
N VAL A 449 -12.82 -21.85 -2.66
CA VAL A 449 -12.47 -21.29 -1.34
C VAL A 449 -13.72 -21.21 -0.46
N MET A 450 -14.80 -20.60 -0.95
CA MET A 450 -16.03 -20.40 -0.18
C MET A 450 -16.67 -21.73 0.24
N ILE A 451 -16.76 -22.71 -0.68
CA ILE A 451 -17.38 -24.00 -0.33
C ILE A 451 -16.48 -24.84 0.57
N ASP A 452 -15.16 -24.78 0.44
CA ASP A 452 -14.26 -25.61 1.25
C ASP A 452 -14.33 -25.25 2.74
N THR A 453 -14.57 -23.98 3.04
CA THR A 453 -14.40 -23.41 4.38
C THR A 453 -15.73 -23.19 5.11
N ASP A 454 -16.75 -22.60 4.47
CA ASP A 454 -18.00 -22.20 5.15
C ASP A 454 -19.22 -23.08 4.78
N ARG A 455 -20.06 -23.39 5.77
CA ARG A 455 -21.29 -24.19 5.58
C ARG A 455 -22.42 -23.39 4.91
N GLY A 456 -22.53 -22.09 5.18
CA GLY A 456 -23.52 -21.21 4.55
C GLY A 456 -23.33 -21.17 3.03
N MET A 457 -22.09 -20.90 2.61
CA MET A 457 -21.68 -20.85 1.20
C MET A 457 -21.86 -22.17 0.47
N ARG A 458 -21.67 -23.32 1.13
CA ARG A 458 -22.00 -24.63 0.54
C ARG A 458 -23.48 -24.75 0.21
N THR A 459 -24.34 -24.24 1.08
CA THR A 459 -25.79 -24.25 0.89
C THR A 459 -26.17 -23.32 -0.26
N ALA A 460 -25.61 -22.11 -0.29
CA ALA A 460 -25.77 -21.17 -1.40
C ALA A 460 -25.36 -21.78 -2.75
N PHE A 461 -24.22 -22.47 -2.81
CA PHE A 461 -23.76 -23.17 -4.02
C PHE A 461 -24.74 -24.25 -4.49
N ALA A 462 -25.29 -25.03 -3.56
CA ALA A 462 -26.27 -26.07 -3.89
C ALA A 462 -27.60 -25.46 -4.41
N LEU A 463 -28.11 -24.43 -3.73
CA LEU A 463 -29.35 -23.73 -4.09
C LEU A 463 -29.24 -23.03 -5.46
N ALA A 464 -28.07 -22.48 -5.78
CA ALA A 464 -27.80 -21.88 -7.09
C ALA A 464 -27.56 -22.91 -8.21
N GLY A 465 -27.72 -24.22 -7.95
CA GLY A 465 -27.50 -25.27 -8.94
C GLY A 465 -26.04 -25.42 -9.35
N GLY A 466 -25.10 -25.02 -8.50
CA GLY A 466 -23.68 -24.89 -8.82
C GLY A 466 -23.03 -26.16 -9.38
N VAL A 467 -23.43 -27.35 -8.87
CA VAL A 467 -22.96 -28.64 -9.41
C VAL A 467 -23.29 -28.78 -10.90
N MET A 468 -24.49 -28.39 -11.32
CA MET A 468 -24.92 -28.49 -12.72
C MET A 468 -24.23 -27.47 -13.62
N VAL A 469 -23.97 -26.26 -13.12
CA VAL A 469 -23.23 -25.22 -13.85
C VAL A 469 -21.79 -25.66 -14.07
N VAL A 470 -21.08 -26.05 -13.00
CA VAL A 470 -19.67 -26.47 -13.10
C VAL A 470 -19.54 -27.75 -13.93
N LEU A 471 -20.50 -28.69 -13.84
CA LEU A 471 -20.50 -29.90 -14.67
C LEU A 471 -20.65 -29.57 -16.16
N ARG A 472 -21.56 -28.66 -16.52
CA ARG A 472 -21.72 -28.18 -17.91
C ARG A 472 -20.43 -27.51 -18.41
N TYR A 473 -19.82 -26.67 -17.57
CA TYR A 473 -18.55 -26.02 -17.88
C TYR A 473 -17.41 -27.04 -18.12
N VAL A 474 -17.28 -28.06 -17.27
CA VAL A 474 -16.32 -29.17 -17.46
C VAL A 474 -16.58 -29.94 -18.75
N GLN A 475 -17.83 -30.22 -19.08
CA GLN A 475 -18.20 -30.89 -20.34
C GLN A 475 -17.81 -30.05 -21.56
N GLY A 476 -18.03 -28.74 -21.49
CA GLY A 476 -17.58 -27.76 -22.49
C GLY A 476 -16.07 -27.81 -22.70
N LEU A 477 -15.29 -27.60 -21.63
CA LEU A 477 -13.82 -27.63 -21.68
C LEU A 477 -13.27 -28.96 -22.21
N ALA A 478 -13.81 -30.10 -21.74
CA ALA A 478 -13.39 -31.41 -22.20
C ALA A 478 -13.70 -31.64 -23.69
N SER A 479 -14.82 -31.10 -24.19
CA SER A 479 -15.16 -31.17 -25.61
C SER A 479 -14.20 -30.34 -26.47
N GLU A 480 -13.77 -29.16 -25.99
CA GLU A 480 -12.81 -28.30 -26.67
C GLU A 480 -11.40 -28.87 -26.66
N LEU A 481 -10.95 -29.42 -25.54
CA LEU A 481 -9.66 -30.10 -25.43
C LEU A 481 -9.58 -31.34 -26.34
N ARG A 482 -10.68 -32.11 -26.44
CA ARG A 482 -10.79 -33.22 -27.42
C ARG A 482 -10.74 -32.75 -28.88
N ARG A 483 -11.05 -31.48 -29.14
CA ARG A 483 -10.97 -30.84 -30.46
C ARG A 483 -9.59 -30.19 -30.73
N GLY A 484 -8.65 -30.16 -29.77
CA GLY A 484 -7.39 -29.38 -29.82
C GLY A 484 -6.35 -29.84 -30.86
N CYS A 485 -5.70 -28.86 -31.52
CA CYS A 485 -5.17 -28.92 -32.90
C CYS A 485 -3.62 -28.79 -33.05
N ARG A 486 -3.16 -28.76 -34.31
CA ARG A 486 -1.81 -29.04 -34.86
C ARG A 486 -0.74 -27.93 -34.78
N SER A 487 -0.86 -26.91 -33.91
CA SER A 487 0.08 -25.76 -33.88
C SER A 487 0.65 -25.43 -32.49
N SER A 488 1.73 -24.64 -32.42
CA SER A 488 2.37 -24.22 -31.15
C SER A 488 1.54 -23.22 -30.33
N PHE A 489 0.67 -22.43 -30.96
CA PHE A 489 -0.27 -21.53 -30.27
C PHE A 489 -1.41 -22.33 -29.60
N ASP A 490 -1.74 -23.51 -30.12
CA ASP A 490 -2.70 -24.43 -29.52
C ASP A 490 -2.16 -25.06 -28.21
N VAL A 491 -0.84 -25.19 -28.06
CA VAL A 491 -0.21 -25.80 -26.88
C VAL A 491 -0.40 -24.92 -25.63
N ILE A 492 -0.09 -23.63 -25.70
CA ILE A 492 -0.27 -22.69 -24.58
C ILE A 492 -1.75 -22.59 -24.17
N ASN A 493 -2.64 -22.63 -25.15
CA ASN A 493 -4.08 -22.59 -24.90
C ASN A 493 -4.58 -23.92 -24.28
N ASN A 494 -4.02 -25.06 -24.68
CA ASN A 494 -4.33 -26.37 -24.08
C ASN A 494 -3.82 -26.49 -22.64
N ASP A 495 -2.64 -25.94 -22.32
CA ASP A 495 -2.13 -25.95 -20.94
C ASP A 495 -3.04 -25.14 -20.00
N ARG A 496 -3.49 -23.95 -20.44
CA ARG A 496 -4.44 -23.12 -19.70
C ARG A 496 -5.80 -23.82 -19.50
N LYS A 497 -6.33 -24.43 -20.56
CA LYS A 497 -7.60 -25.21 -20.49
C LYS A 497 -7.48 -26.45 -19.61
N THR A 498 -6.31 -27.10 -19.60
CA THR A 498 -6.04 -28.24 -18.71
C THR A 498 -6.05 -27.81 -17.25
N GLU A 499 -5.48 -26.65 -16.95
CA GLU A 499 -5.49 -26.10 -15.58
C GLU A 499 -6.90 -25.69 -15.13
N LEU A 500 -7.68 -25.06 -16.01
CA LEU A 500 -9.11 -24.79 -15.76
C LEU A 500 -9.91 -26.07 -15.52
N LEU A 501 -9.67 -27.12 -16.33
CA LEU A 501 -10.33 -28.40 -16.17
C LEU A 501 -10.00 -29.04 -14.81
N LYS A 502 -8.72 -28.99 -14.37
CA LYS A 502 -8.32 -29.47 -13.04
C LYS A 502 -9.02 -28.71 -11.93
N LYS A 503 -9.06 -27.38 -12.00
CA LYS A 503 -9.74 -26.54 -11.01
C LYS A 503 -11.23 -26.84 -10.95
N ALA A 504 -11.92 -26.90 -12.10
CA ALA A 504 -13.34 -27.19 -12.16
C ALA A 504 -13.68 -28.61 -11.66
N LEU A 505 -12.83 -29.60 -11.94
CA LEU A 505 -12.96 -30.94 -11.37
C LEU A 505 -12.76 -30.93 -9.85
N ASN A 506 -11.78 -30.19 -9.32
CA ASN A 506 -11.61 -30.03 -7.88
C ASN A 506 -12.85 -29.39 -7.22
N THR A 507 -13.39 -28.32 -7.81
CA THR A 507 -14.63 -27.68 -7.33
C THR A 507 -15.80 -28.66 -7.32
N LEU A 508 -15.95 -29.49 -8.37
CA LEU A 508 -16.96 -30.55 -8.42
C LEU A 508 -16.72 -31.64 -7.38
N MET A 509 -15.47 -32.02 -7.12
CA MET A 509 -15.16 -33.04 -6.12
C MET A 509 -15.50 -32.56 -4.71
N ILE A 510 -15.18 -31.30 -4.39
CA ILE A 510 -15.58 -30.66 -3.13
C ILE A 510 -17.11 -30.62 -3.04
N GLY A 511 -17.79 -30.09 -4.06
CA GLY A 511 -19.26 -30.02 -4.11
C GLY A 511 -19.97 -31.39 -4.08
N ARG A 512 -19.39 -32.44 -4.69
CA ARG A 512 -19.94 -33.80 -4.69
C ARG A 512 -19.80 -34.47 -3.34
N SER A 513 -18.64 -34.31 -2.68
CA SER A 513 -18.45 -34.81 -1.31
C SER A 513 -19.53 -34.26 -0.39
N MET A 514 -19.96 -33.00 -0.61
CA MET A 514 -21.01 -32.33 0.15
C MET A 514 -22.41 -32.79 -0.16
N ALA A 515 -22.78 -32.96 -1.43
CA ALA A 515 -24.07 -33.51 -1.80
C ALA A 515 -24.31 -34.88 -1.13
N SER A 516 -23.25 -35.66 -0.95
CA SER A 516 -23.30 -36.94 -0.22
C SER A 516 -23.45 -36.79 1.30
N ILE A 517 -22.97 -35.69 1.89
CA ILE A 517 -23.10 -35.36 3.32
C ILE A 517 -24.48 -34.79 3.63
N LEU A 518 -24.98 -33.86 2.81
CA LEU A 518 -26.31 -33.28 2.94
C LEU A 518 -27.43 -34.31 2.72
N ALA A 519 -27.24 -35.27 1.81
CA ALA A 519 -28.15 -36.40 1.64
C ALA A 519 -28.14 -37.41 2.82
N ARG A 520 -27.19 -37.28 3.76
CA ARG A 520 -27.05 -38.14 4.95
C ARG A 520 -27.43 -37.43 6.25
N ALA A 521 -27.72 -36.13 6.22
CA ALA A 521 -28.21 -35.41 7.40
C ALA A 521 -29.68 -35.78 7.67
N PRO A 522 -30.07 -36.19 8.89
CA PRO A 522 -31.46 -36.45 9.22
C PRO A 522 -32.25 -35.14 9.17
N ILE A 523 -33.40 -35.18 8.48
CA ILE A 523 -34.37 -34.10 8.45
C ILE A 523 -35.04 -34.08 9.83
N ASP A 524 -34.64 -33.14 10.71
CA ASP A 524 -35.37 -32.88 11.95
C ASP A 524 -36.71 -32.22 11.60
N ASN A 525 -37.73 -33.07 11.46
CA ASN A 525 -39.13 -32.67 11.43
C ASN A 525 -39.59 -32.27 12.84
N THR A 526 -39.24 -31.07 13.29
CA THR A 526 -39.92 -30.45 14.44
C THR A 526 -40.01 -28.93 14.31
N SER A 527 -41.06 -28.45 13.65
CA SER A 527 -41.88 -27.32 14.14
C SER A 527 -43.03 -26.99 13.17
N SER A 528 -44.19 -27.61 13.37
CA SER A 528 -45.50 -27.07 12.96
C SER A 528 -46.61 -27.98 13.50
N ALA A 529 -46.79 -27.95 14.82
CA ALA A 529 -47.95 -28.52 15.50
C ALA A 529 -48.31 -27.64 16.70
N ALA A 530 -48.86 -26.46 16.40
CA ALA A 530 -49.70 -25.60 17.26
C ALA A 530 -49.97 -24.37 16.39
N THR A 531 -51.15 -24.17 15.80
CA THR A 531 -52.37 -23.78 16.52
C THR A 531 -53.62 -24.12 15.70
N GLN A 532 -54.48 -24.99 16.25
CA GLN A 532 -55.91 -25.02 15.96
C GLN A 532 -56.63 -23.95 16.80
N SER A 533 -57.87 -23.63 16.38
CA SER A 533 -58.85 -22.69 16.96
C SER A 533 -58.69 -21.25 16.43
N LYS A 534 -59.65 -20.62 15.76
CA LYS A 534 -61.12 -20.76 15.74
C LYS A 534 -61.68 -20.10 14.46
N ASP A 535 -62.70 -20.71 13.88
CA ASP A 535 -63.74 -20.04 13.08
C ASP A 535 -64.32 -18.84 13.85
N PRO A 536 -64.74 -17.79 13.13
CA PRO A 536 -66.17 -17.52 13.10
C PRO A 536 -66.69 -17.08 11.72
N SER A 537 -67.75 -17.75 11.27
CA SER A 537 -68.90 -17.21 10.53
C SER A 537 -68.70 -15.99 9.62
N ILE A 538 -68.77 -16.21 8.30
CA ILE A 538 -69.87 -15.81 7.38
C ILE A 538 -69.63 -16.51 6.04
#